data_AF-A0A534IRC5-F1
#
_entry.id   AF-A0A534IRC5-F1
#
_cell.length_a   1.000
_cell.length_b   1.000
_cell.length_c   1.000
_cell.angle_alpha   90.00
_cell.angle_beta   90.00
_cell.angle_gamma   90.00
#
_symmetry.space_group_name_H-M   'P 1'
#
loop_
_entity.id
_entity.type
_entity.pdbx_description
1 polymer ?
#
loop_
_entity_poly.entity_id
_entity_poly.type
_entity_poly.pdbx_seq_one_letter_code
_entity_poly.pdbx_strand_id
1 'polypeptide(L)'
;MRRTLATAVACALALAGVSCATNPASGTRHVVFTTVKSEQEQARRAHEEIKRIYGLYQDQAVQDYVQMIGTRVARNTPIADWDFKFFVLDDDEINAFTTGGGYVYVHRGLL
;
A
#
# COMPACT_ATOMS: atom_id res chain seq x y z
N MET A 1 16.20 12.78 42.25
CA MET A 1 16.61 13.43 40.98
C MET A 1 17.47 12.53 40.08
N ARG A 2 18.58 11.93 40.55
CA ARG A 2 19.41 11.03 39.72
C ARG A 2 18.70 9.75 39.25
N ARG A 3 17.92 9.11 40.13
CA ARG A 3 17.15 7.89 39.79
C ARG A 3 16.04 8.16 38.78
N THR A 4 15.33 9.27 38.91
CA THR A 4 14.26 9.70 37.98
C THR A 4 14.80 10.09 36.60
N LEU A 5 15.99 10.70 36.53
CA LEU A 5 16.66 10.96 35.24
C LEU A 5 17.06 9.66 34.54
N ALA A 6 17.59 8.69 35.29
CA ALA A 6 18.00 7.39 34.73
C ALA A 6 16.81 6.60 34.16
N THR A 7 15.67 6.58 34.84
CA THR A 7 14.45 5.94 34.30
C THR A 7 13.91 6.67 33.07
N ALA A 8 13.94 8.00 33.04
CA ALA A 8 13.49 8.78 31.90
C ALA A 8 14.35 8.53 30.65
N VAL A 9 15.67 8.48 30.81
CA VAL A 9 16.61 8.17 29.71
C VAL A 9 16.45 6.73 29.22
N ALA A 10 16.25 5.77 30.12
CA ALA A 10 16.00 4.38 29.74
C ALA A 10 14.68 4.21 28.95
N CYS A 11 13.61 4.89 29.35
CA CYS A 11 12.35 4.90 28.59
C CYS A 11 12.51 5.56 27.20
N ALA A 12 13.25 6.66 27.11
CA ALA A 12 13.49 7.34 25.84
C ALA A 12 14.29 6.46 24.85
N LEU A 13 15.31 5.75 25.35
CA LEU A 13 16.08 4.78 24.55
C LEU A 13 15.24 3.57 24.13
N ALA A 14 14.35 3.08 24.99
CA ALA A 14 13.44 1.99 24.65
C ALA A 14 12.44 2.39 23.55
N LEU A 15 11.94 3.62 23.57
CA LEU A 15 11.03 4.16 22.54
C LEU A 15 11.73 4.36 21.19
N ALA A 16 13.03 4.67 21.18
CA ALA A 16 13.81 4.88 19.95
C ALA A 16 14.02 3.60 19.12
N GLY A 17 13.87 2.41 19.71
CA GLY A 17 14.02 1.11 19.02
C GLY A 17 12.79 0.65 18.23
N VAL A 18 11.63 1.29 18.40
CA VAL A 18 10.33 0.80 17.88
C VAL A 18 10.15 1.06 16.38
N SER A 19 10.88 2.01 15.79
CA SER A 19 10.69 2.42 14.39
C SER A 19 11.47 1.59 13.36
N CYS A 20 12.11 0.48 13.76
CA CYS A 20 12.86 -0.36 12.84
C CYS A 20 11.96 -1.47 12.26
N ALA A 21 11.60 -1.35 10.99
CA ALA A 21 10.80 -2.36 10.27
C ALA A 21 11.70 -3.18 9.34
N THR A 22 11.37 -4.47 9.18
CA THR A 22 12.05 -5.36 8.22
C THR A 22 11.22 -5.43 6.94
N ASN A 23 11.85 -5.20 5.79
CA ASN A 23 11.21 -5.39 4.49
C ASN A 23 11.05 -6.90 4.23
N PRO A 24 9.83 -7.42 4.03
CA PRO A 24 9.61 -8.85 3.84
C PRO A 24 10.18 -9.40 2.53
N ALA A 25 10.46 -8.56 1.53
CA ALA A 25 11.03 -8.97 0.25
C ALA A 25 12.56 -9.07 0.26
N SER A 26 13.26 -8.13 0.92
CA SER A 26 14.73 -8.08 0.93
C SER A 26 15.35 -8.52 2.26
N GLY A 27 14.58 -8.57 3.34
CA GLY A 27 15.08 -8.77 4.70
C GLY A 27 15.84 -7.56 5.27
N THR A 28 15.94 -6.46 4.53
CA THR A 28 16.66 -5.25 4.98
C THR A 28 15.85 -4.50 6.02
N ARG A 29 16.55 -3.86 6.97
CA ARG A 29 15.94 -3.09 8.05
C ARG A 29 15.99 -1.61 7.73
N HIS A 30 14.86 -0.93 7.90
CA HIS A 30 14.73 0.49 7.67
C HIS A 30 14.02 1.16 8.84
N VAL A 31 14.40 2.40 9.12
CA VAL A 31 13.64 3.26 10.02
C VAL A 31 12.40 3.72 9.27
N VAL A 32 11.22 3.42 9.80
CA VAL A 32 9.92 3.78 9.21
C VAL A 32 9.16 4.67 10.19
N PHE A 33 8.68 5.80 9.68
CA PHE A 33 7.98 6.82 10.48
C PHE A 33 6.45 6.69 10.43
N THR A 34 5.94 5.76 9.64
CA THR A 34 4.50 5.49 9.46
C THR A 34 4.18 4.03 9.72
N THR A 35 2.89 3.69 9.72
CA THR A 35 2.40 2.32 9.87
C THR A 35 1.71 1.86 8.58
N VAL A 36 1.74 0.55 8.32
CA VAL A 36 1.01 -0.07 7.20
C VAL A 36 -0.48 0.30 7.24
N LYS A 37 -1.09 0.30 8.42
CA LYS A 37 -2.49 0.71 8.58
C LYS A 37 -2.73 2.17 8.16
N SER A 38 -1.83 3.07 8.53
CA SER A 38 -1.93 4.48 8.12
C SER A 38 -1.72 4.66 6.62
N GLU A 39 -0.84 3.86 5.99
CA GLU A 39 -0.66 3.85 4.53
C GLU A 39 -1.95 3.37 3.83
N GLN A 40 -2.55 2.27 4.29
CA GLN A 40 -3.80 1.73 3.73
C GLN A 40 -4.97 2.71 3.83
N GLU A 41 -5.09 3.42 4.96
CA GLU A 41 -6.12 4.45 5.12
C GLU A 41 -5.91 5.65 4.18
N GLN A 42 -4.66 6.04 3.92
CA GLN A 42 -4.34 7.06 2.92
C GLN A 42 -4.66 6.59 1.50
N ALA A 43 -4.30 5.36 1.16
CA ALA A 43 -4.62 4.77 -0.14
C ALA A 43 -6.14 4.68 -0.38
N ARG A 44 -6.92 4.33 0.66
CA ARG A 44 -8.39 4.35 0.60
C ARG A 44 -8.95 5.74 0.27
N ARG A 45 -8.35 6.81 0.81
CA ARG A 45 -8.75 8.18 0.47
C ARG A 45 -8.34 8.56 -0.94
N ALA A 46 -7.13 8.20 -1.35
CA ALA A 46 -6.66 8.42 -2.71
C ALA A 46 -7.56 7.72 -3.74
N HIS A 47 -8.06 6.52 -3.43
CA HIS A 47 -8.98 5.79 -4.30
C HIS A 47 -10.24 6.59 -4.68
N GLU A 48 -10.85 7.28 -3.73
CA GLU A 48 -12.03 8.12 -4.03
C GLU A 48 -11.67 9.28 -4.95
N GLU A 49 -10.46 9.82 -4.84
CA GLU A 49 -9.99 10.89 -5.72
C GLU A 49 -9.64 10.38 -7.12
N ILE A 50 -8.96 9.24 -7.23
CA ILE A 50 -8.66 8.57 -8.50
C ILE A 50 -9.95 8.29 -9.27
N LYS A 51 -11.00 7.80 -8.60
CA LYS A 51 -12.31 7.58 -9.22
C LYS A 51 -12.96 8.86 -9.73
N ARG A 52 -12.75 10.00 -9.08
CA ARG A 52 -13.26 11.29 -9.55
C ARG A 52 -12.52 11.81 -10.77
N ILE A 53 -11.20 11.61 -10.80
CA ILE A 53 -10.34 12.09 -11.88
C ILE A 53 -10.55 11.27 -13.16
N TYR A 54 -10.48 9.95 -13.06
CA TYR A 54 -10.42 9.06 -14.23
C TYR A 54 -11.72 8.29 -14.50
N GLY A 55 -12.60 8.17 -13.51
CA GLY A 55 -13.72 7.22 -13.58
C GLY A 55 -13.26 5.76 -13.56
N LEU A 56 -14.23 4.85 -13.41
CA LEU A 56 -14.01 3.42 -13.58
C LEU A 56 -14.51 3.00 -14.96
N TYR A 57 -13.75 2.12 -15.62
CA TYR A 57 -14.22 1.52 -16.85
C TYR A 57 -15.45 0.64 -16.58
N GLN A 58 -16.49 0.80 -17.39
CA GLN A 58 -17.83 0.29 -17.08
C GLN A 58 -17.99 -1.22 -17.33
N ASP A 59 -17.10 -1.84 -18.11
CA ASP A 59 -17.18 -3.26 -18.40
C ASP A 59 -16.73 -4.10 -17.20
N GLN A 60 -17.71 -4.70 -16.52
CA GLN A 60 -17.46 -5.53 -15.34
C GLN A 60 -16.65 -6.80 -15.67
N ALA A 61 -16.80 -7.37 -16.87
CA ALA A 61 -16.02 -8.55 -17.25
C ALA A 61 -14.52 -8.21 -17.34
N VAL A 62 -14.20 -7.00 -17.80
CA VAL A 62 -12.83 -6.49 -17.83
C VAL A 62 -12.31 -6.20 -16.42
N GLN A 63 -13.13 -5.61 -15.54
CA GLN A 63 -12.77 -5.41 -14.13
C GLN A 63 -12.45 -6.75 -13.44
N ASP A 64 -13.31 -7.75 -13.62
CA ASP A 64 -13.16 -9.08 -13.02
C ASP A 64 -11.92 -9.80 -13.56
N TYR A 65 -11.65 -9.68 -14.87
CA TYR A 65 -10.47 -10.24 -15.51
C TYR A 65 -9.17 -9.67 -14.92
N VAL A 66 -9.08 -8.34 -14.81
CA VAL A 66 -7.90 -7.67 -14.25
C VAL A 66 -7.75 -7.99 -12.76
N GLN A 67 -8.84 -8.02 -11.99
CA GLN A 67 -8.82 -8.44 -10.59
C GLN A 67 -8.33 -9.90 -10.45
N MET A 68 -8.80 -10.81 -11.28
CA MET A 68 -8.36 -12.22 -11.28
C MET A 68 -6.86 -12.34 -11.52
N ILE A 69 -6.35 -11.68 -12.58
CA ILE A 69 -4.92 -11.72 -12.92
C ILE A 69 -4.09 -11.08 -11.81
N GLY A 70 -4.47 -9.88 -11.37
CA GLY A 70 -3.78 -9.16 -10.32
C GLY A 70 -3.70 -9.98 -9.03
N THR A 71 -4.81 -10.61 -8.63
CA THR A 71 -4.86 -11.50 -7.46
C THR A 71 -3.92 -12.70 -7.62
N ARG A 72 -3.88 -13.31 -8.81
CA ARG A 72 -2.97 -14.42 -9.09
C ARG A 72 -1.50 -14.00 -8.96
N VAL A 73 -1.15 -12.80 -9.41
CA VAL A 73 0.21 -12.25 -9.27
C VAL A 73 0.53 -11.94 -7.81
N ALA A 74 -0.36 -11.22 -7.12
CA ALA A 74 -0.16 -10.79 -5.72
C ALA A 74 0.07 -11.95 -4.75
N ARG A 75 -0.58 -13.10 -4.97
CA ARG A 75 -0.39 -14.33 -4.18
C ARG A 75 1.03 -14.89 -4.21
N ASN A 76 1.86 -14.49 -5.16
CA ASN A 76 3.24 -14.92 -5.28
C ASN A 76 4.24 -13.91 -4.69
N THR A 77 3.77 -12.99 -3.84
CA THR A 77 4.59 -11.96 -3.20
C THR A 77 4.77 -12.23 -1.69
N PRO A 78 5.79 -11.65 -1.04
CA PRO A 78 5.95 -11.72 0.43
C PRO A 78 4.81 -11.07 1.24
N ILE A 79 3.89 -10.38 0.57
CA ILE A 79 2.72 -9.69 1.16
C ILE A 79 1.41 -10.28 0.61
N ALA A 80 1.39 -11.58 0.31
CA ALA A 80 0.25 -12.28 -0.28
C ALA A 80 -1.03 -12.25 0.58
N ASP A 81 -0.92 -11.92 1.86
CA ASP A 81 -2.01 -11.77 2.82
C ASP A 81 -2.69 -10.40 2.76
N TRP A 82 -2.16 -9.44 1.99
CA TRP A 82 -2.77 -8.13 1.83
C TRP A 82 -4.00 -8.19 0.92
N ASP A 83 -4.97 -7.32 1.22
CA ASP A 83 -6.20 -7.17 0.44
C ASP A 83 -6.00 -6.27 -0.79
N PHE A 84 -5.44 -6.88 -1.85
CA PHE A 84 -5.19 -6.20 -3.12
C PHE A 84 -6.46 -5.98 -3.95
N LYS A 85 -6.62 -4.75 -4.43
CA LYS A 85 -7.74 -4.31 -5.27
C LYS A 85 -7.20 -3.75 -6.58
N PHE A 86 -7.66 -4.31 -7.68
CA PHE A 86 -7.27 -3.88 -9.01
C PHE A 86 -8.46 -3.21 -9.69
N PHE A 87 -8.22 -2.06 -10.31
CA PHE A 87 -9.25 -1.28 -10.98
C PHE A 87 -8.80 -0.90 -12.37
N VAL A 88 -9.71 -1.04 -13.32
CA VAL A 88 -9.55 -0.49 -14.67
C VAL A 88 -10.18 0.90 -14.70
N LEU A 89 -9.39 1.89 -15.08
CA LEU A 89 -9.77 3.29 -15.20
C LEU A 89 -10.18 3.62 -16.64
N ASP A 90 -11.14 4.52 -16.80
CA ASP A 90 -11.66 4.91 -18.12
C ASP A 90 -10.80 5.99 -18.79
N ASP A 91 -9.56 5.60 -19.10
CA ASP A 91 -8.54 6.45 -19.73
C ASP A 91 -7.83 5.67 -20.84
N ASP A 92 -7.63 6.29 -22.01
CA ASP A 92 -7.02 5.67 -23.19
C ASP A 92 -5.49 5.78 -23.22
N GLU A 93 -4.86 6.42 -22.24
CA GLU A 93 -3.43 6.40 -22.09
C GLU A 93 -2.90 4.99 -21.77
N ILE A 94 -1.70 4.69 -22.28
CA ILE A 94 -0.99 3.44 -21.98
C ILE A 94 -0.28 3.61 -20.63
N ASN A 95 -0.94 3.26 -19.53
CA ASN A 95 -0.39 3.42 -18.18
C ASN A 95 -0.97 2.44 -17.14
N ALA A 96 -0.22 2.21 -16.08
CA ALA A 96 -0.67 1.56 -14.86
C ALA A 96 0.14 2.07 -13.66
N PHE A 97 -0.52 2.28 -12.51
CA PHE A 97 0.11 2.84 -11.33
C PHE A 97 -0.52 2.35 -10.02
N THR A 98 0.11 2.68 -8.89
CA THR A 98 -0.39 2.38 -7.55
C THR A 98 -0.18 3.56 -6.62
N THR A 99 -1.10 3.74 -5.68
CA THR A 99 -0.98 4.69 -4.56
C THR A 99 -0.44 4.02 -3.29
N GLY A 100 -0.05 2.75 -3.36
CA GLY A 100 0.26 1.92 -2.19
C GLY A 100 -0.99 1.34 -1.51
N GLY A 101 -0.82 0.72 -0.34
CA GLY A 101 -1.92 0.18 0.45
C GLY A 101 -2.77 -0.91 -0.21
N GLY A 102 -2.25 -1.58 -1.25
CA GLY A 102 -2.94 -2.66 -1.97
C GLY A 102 -3.81 -2.21 -3.14
N TYR A 103 -3.83 -0.93 -3.51
CA TYR A 103 -4.61 -0.42 -4.65
C TYR A 103 -3.75 -0.35 -5.90
N VAL A 104 -4.21 -0.96 -7.00
CA VAL A 104 -3.53 -0.96 -8.30
C VAL A 104 -4.51 -0.52 -9.38
N TYR A 105 -4.05 0.36 -10.26
CA TYR A 105 -4.85 0.97 -11.31
C TYR A 105 -4.24 0.69 -12.67
N VAL A 106 -5.10 0.33 -13.63
CA VAL A 106 -4.73 0.06 -15.02
C VAL A 106 -5.60 0.95 -15.91
N HIS A 107 -5.01 1.75 -16.78
CA HIS A 107 -5.80 2.46 -17.80
C HIS A 107 -6.25 1.48 -18.88
N ARG A 108 -7.46 1.67 -19.43
CA ARG A 108 -7.97 0.81 -20.50
C ARG A 108 -7.10 0.87 -21.76
N GLY A 109 -6.34 1.94 -21.97
CA GLY A 109 -5.35 2.03 -23.05
C GLY A 109 -4.20 1.02 -22.94
N LEU A 110 -3.94 0.46 -21.76
CA LEU A 110 -2.92 -0.59 -21.57
C LEU A 110 -3.42 -2.00 -21.93
N LEU A 111 -4.74 -2.21 -22.00
CA LEU A 111 -5.37 -3.51 -22.28
C LEU A 111 -5.50 -3.77 -23.79
#